data_AF-A0A0P6XK93-F1
#
_entry.id   AF-A0A0P6XK93-F1
#
_cell.length_a   1.000
_cell.length_b   1.000
_cell.length_c   1.000
_cell.angle_alpha   90.00
_cell.angle_beta   90.00
_cell.angle_gamma   90.00
#
_symmetry.space_group_name_H-M   'P 1'
#
loop_
_entity.id
_entity.type
_entity.pdbx_description
1 polymer ?
#
loop_
_entity_poly.entity_id
_entity_poly.type
_entity_poly.pdbx_seq_one_letter_code
_entity_poly.pdbx_strand_id
1 'polypeptide(L)'
;MSKPILITLIAILMLVTGLIAFQFQPVLAFNTIFQQDEPLVRGAQLYDDWTQVTGQAPPQGNHPIWSRQTTNTRSGVDTWRCVSCHGWDYQGKDGAFAAGANYTGFPGVYDAQSLPLEDLKAILSGQKDPQHDFSAYLSDADLEALAVFIRQGVIDDNRFIDRISLKPIGGDLQSGKTLYEQGCASCHGSDGQTITFRYEGQTVSLGTLAVQDPWRFLHRTRFGTARAPQMTIGLNLGWSPQEGRDVLLYAQSFATGLEQPVSPSLGEQPGGSVSQPGGPANNLITGILTALGAMAASLGFAVVLGSLLVGILLLVVWSIRNRK
;
A
#
# COMPACT_ATOMS: atom_id res chain seq x y z
N MET A 1 -18.51 -9.84 71.93
CA MET A 1 -17.60 -10.68 71.12
C MET A 1 -16.26 -10.73 71.85
N SER A 2 -15.73 -11.91 72.19
CA SER A 2 -14.46 -12.00 72.92
C SER A 2 -13.32 -11.51 72.00
N LYS A 3 -12.34 -10.81 72.56
CA LYS A 3 -11.17 -10.27 71.83
C LYS A 3 -10.52 -11.25 70.83
N PRO A 4 -10.38 -12.56 71.10
CA PRO A 4 -9.82 -13.50 70.11
C PRO A 4 -10.71 -13.67 68.87
N ILE A 5 -12.04 -13.65 69.00
CA ILE A 5 -12.97 -13.85 67.88
C ILE A 5 -12.94 -12.65 66.92
N LEU A 6 -12.79 -11.43 67.46
CA LEU A 6 -12.67 -10.22 66.65
C LEU A 6 -11.37 -10.20 65.84
N ILE A 7 -10.26 -10.67 66.42
CA ILE A 7 -8.95 -10.73 65.73
C ILE A 7 -8.99 -11.74 64.58
N THR A 8 -9.60 -12.91 64.80
CA THR A 8 -9.73 -13.93 63.75
C THR A 8 -10.62 -13.47 62.59
N LEU A 9 -11.73 -12.77 62.89
CA LEU A 9 -12.61 -12.20 61.86
C LEU A 9 -11.91 -11.10 61.04
N ILE A 10 -11.11 -10.25 61.67
CA ILE A 10 -10.32 -9.23 60.97
C ILE A 10 -9.25 -9.88 60.10
N ALA A 11 -8.57 -10.92 60.58
CA ALA A 11 -7.56 -11.64 59.80
C ALA A 11 -8.17 -12.34 58.57
N ILE A 12 -9.34 -12.97 58.71
CA ILE A 12 -10.06 -13.58 57.58
C ILE A 12 -10.54 -12.50 56.60
N LEU A 13 -11.04 -11.37 57.09
CA LEU A 13 -11.47 -10.27 56.22
C LEU A 13 -10.29 -9.69 55.43
N MET A 14 -9.11 -9.52 56.03
CA MET A 14 -7.89 -9.08 55.34
C MET A 14 -7.39 -10.11 54.33
N LEU A 15 -7.52 -11.41 54.62
CA LEU A 15 -7.11 -12.46 53.69
C LEU A 15 -8.04 -12.51 52.47
N VAL A 16 -9.35 -12.36 52.68
CA VAL A 16 -10.37 -12.34 51.61
C VAL A 16 -10.26 -11.08 50.76
N THR A 17 -10.02 -9.90 51.34
CA THR A 17 -9.79 -8.68 50.55
C THR A 17 -8.46 -8.72 49.79
N GLY A 18 -7.41 -9.32 50.37
CA GLY A 18 -6.13 -9.55 49.69
C GLY A 18 -6.24 -10.51 48.50
N LEU A 19 -7.02 -11.59 48.62
CA LEU A 19 -7.27 -12.54 47.52
C LEU A 19 -8.11 -11.94 46.40
N ILE A 20 -9.06 -11.05 46.71
CA ILE A 20 -9.86 -10.33 45.70
C ILE A 20 -9.00 -9.29 44.98
N ALA A 21 -8.10 -8.58 45.66
CA ALA A 21 -7.22 -7.58 45.03
C ALA A 21 -6.23 -8.18 44.01
N PHE A 22 -5.84 -9.45 44.16
CA PHE A 22 -4.97 -10.16 43.23
C PHE A 22 -5.67 -10.62 41.93
N GLN A 23 -7.00 -10.67 41.89
CA GLN A 23 -7.77 -11.12 40.71
C GLN A 23 -8.10 -9.97 39.73
N PHE A 24 -7.84 -8.71 40.10
CA PHE A 24 -8.21 -7.51 39.31
C PHE A 24 -7.03 -6.78 38.64
N GLN A 25 -5.85 -7.39 38.55
CA GLN A 25 -4.66 -6.74 37.97
C GLN A 25 -4.37 -6.91 36.45
N PRO A 26 -5.18 -7.53 35.56
CA PRO A 26 -4.80 -7.59 34.14
C PRO A 26 -5.12 -6.31 33.34
N VAL A 27 -5.93 -5.38 33.87
CA VAL A 27 -6.44 -4.24 33.07
C VAL A 27 -5.42 -3.09 32.97
N LEU A 28 -4.57 -2.89 33.98
CA LEU A 28 -3.59 -1.79 34.00
C LEU A 28 -2.38 -2.06 33.09
N ALA A 29 -1.88 -3.30 33.04
CA ALA A 29 -0.76 -3.67 32.18
C ALA A 29 -1.13 -3.64 30.70
N PHE A 30 -2.35 -4.07 30.35
CA PHE A 30 -2.86 -4.01 28.98
C PHE A 30 -2.97 -2.55 28.50
N ASN A 31 -3.62 -1.67 29.26
CA ASN A 31 -3.76 -0.24 28.87
C ASN A 31 -2.42 0.50 28.73
N THR A 32 -1.38 0.10 29.46
CA THR A 32 -0.08 0.78 29.40
C THR A 32 0.67 0.48 28.09
N ILE A 33 0.53 -0.73 27.53
CA ILE A 33 1.18 -1.11 26.26
C ILE A 33 0.54 -0.33 25.09
N PHE A 34 -0.79 -0.29 25.01
CA PHE A 34 -1.50 0.47 23.96
C PHE A 34 -1.23 1.97 24.01
N GLN A 35 -0.91 2.51 25.18
CA GLN A 35 -0.67 3.94 25.36
C GLN A 35 0.79 4.33 25.05
N GLN A 36 1.74 3.39 25.05
CA GLN A 36 3.14 3.65 24.66
C GLN A 36 3.34 3.68 23.14
N ASP A 37 2.60 2.86 22.39
CA ASP A 37 2.73 2.80 20.94
C ASP A 37 1.87 3.84 20.19
N GLU A 38 1.05 4.63 20.90
CA GLU A 38 0.13 5.59 20.28
C GLU A 38 0.85 6.62 19.39
N PRO A 39 1.95 7.28 19.82
CA PRO A 39 2.68 8.20 18.95
C PRO A 39 3.35 7.50 17.75
N LEU A 40 3.82 6.27 17.95
CA LEU A 40 4.45 5.46 16.90
C LEU A 40 3.45 5.10 15.80
N VAL A 41 2.29 4.55 16.20
CA VAL A 41 1.19 4.20 15.30
C VAL A 41 0.64 5.45 14.61
N ARG A 42 0.41 6.53 15.36
CA ARG A 42 -0.04 7.82 14.81
C ARG A 42 0.94 8.35 13.77
N GLY A 43 2.24 8.33 14.07
CA GLY A 43 3.30 8.75 13.16
C GLY A 43 3.33 7.95 11.86
N ALA A 44 3.18 6.62 11.94
CA ALA A 44 3.09 5.76 10.76
C ALA A 44 1.86 6.08 9.90
N GLN A 45 0.70 6.31 10.52
CA GLN A 45 -0.51 6.68 9.79
C GLN A 45 -0.40 8.07 9.15
N LEU A 46 0.25 9.03 9.82
CA LEU A 46 0.57 10.34 9.23
C LEU A 46 1.51 10.18 8.01
N TYR A 47 2.48 9.27 8.09
CA TYR A 47 3.39 8.95 6.99
C TYR A 47 2.65 8.36 5.77
N ASP A 48 1.67 7.49 5.99
CA ASP A 48 0.76 6.98 4.95
C ASP A 48 -0.04 8.13 4.32
N ASP A 49 -0.87 8.82 5.10
CA ASP A 49 -1.73 9.89 4.62
C ASP A 49 -2.19 10.83 5.75
N TRP A 50 -1.36 11.81 6.06
CA TRP A 50 -1.63 12.78 7.12
C TRP A 50 -2.96 13.53 6.94
N THR A 51 -3.42 13.76 5.71
CA THR A 51 -4.68 14.47 5.46
C THR A 51 -5.88 13.71 6.02
N GLN A 52 -5.80 12.38 6.03
CA GLN A 52 -6.86 11.51 6.52
C GLN A 52 -6.82 11.38 8.03
N VAL A 53 -5.62 11.40 8.63
CA VAL A 53 -5.43 11.34 10.09
C VAL A 53 -5.86 12.65 10.74
N THR A 54 -5.50 13.79 10.17
CA THR A 54 -5.80 15.11 10.76
C THR A 54 -7.13 15.68 10.31
N GLY A 55 -7.71 15.17 9.22
CA GLY A 55 -8.91 15.73 8.59
C GLY A 55 -8.67 17.09 7.93
N GLN A 56 -7.42 17.56 7.86
CA GLN A 56 -7.09 18.83 7.22
C GLN A 56 -7.10 18.70 5.70
N ALA A 57 -7.59 19.73 5.04
CA ALA A 57 -7.53 19.81 3.59
C ALA A 57 -6.07 19.99 3.15
N PRO A 58 -5.58 19.20 2.17
CA PRO A 58 -4.26 19.41 1.63
C PRO A 58 -4.15 20.78 0.94
N PRO A 59 -2.95 21.36 0.87
CA PRO A 59 -2.74 22.62 0.20
C PRO A 59 -3.07 22.53 -1.29
N GLN A 60 -3.45 23.65 -1.89
CA GLN A 60 -3.67 23.70 -3.33
C GLN A 60 -2.34 23.56 -4.08
N GLY A 61 -2.36 22.81 -5.18
CA GLY A 61 -1.18 22.58 -6.02
C GLY A 61 -0.24 21.50 -5.48
N ASN A 62 0.95 21.44 -6.07
CA ASN A 62 1.97 20.47 -5.69
C ASN A 62 2.74 20.94 -4.46
N HIS A 63 3.25 19.99 -3.67
CA HIS A 63 4.19 20.26 -2.60
C HIS A 63 5.42 21.00 -3.16
N PRO A 64 5.90 22.10 -2.54
CA PRO A 64 6.96 22.94 -3.11
C PRO A 64 8.23 22.18 -3.52
N ILE A 65 8.70 21.26 -2.66
CA ILE A 65 9.88 20.43 -2.95
C ILE A 65 9.72 19.55 -4.20
N TRP A 66 8.49 19.22 -4.60
CA TRP A 66 8.21 18.36 -5.76
C TRP A 66 8.78 18.92 -7.07
N SER A 67 8.98 20.24 -7.15
CA SER A 67 9.63 20.90 -8.29
C SER A 67 11.09 20.51 -8.52
N ARG A 68 11.73 19.84 -7.56
CA ARG A 68 13.13 19.38 -7.66
C ARG A 68 13.30 18.07 -8.43
N GLN A 69 12.20 17.44 -8.85
CA GLN A 69 12.21 16.24 -9.67
C GLN A 69 11.36 16.44 -10.93
N THR A 70 11.68 15.69 -11.98
CA THR A 70 10.94 15.73 -13.27
C THR A 70 10.58 14.35 -13.81
N THR A 71 10.79 13.29 -13.02
CA THR A 71 10.64 11.89 -13.43
C THR A 71 9.28 11.31 -13.10
N ASN A 72 8.67 11.75 -12.00
CA ASN A 72 7.36 11.32 -11.55
C ASN A 72 6.28 12.34 -11.92
N THR A 73 5.16 11.86 -12.43
CA THR A 73 4.04 12.68 -12.95
C THR A 73 2.89 12.89 -11.95
N ARG A 74 3.02 12.43 -10.69
CA ARG A 74 2.04 12.72 -9.64
C ARG A 74 1.89 14.23 -9.42
N SER A 75 0.71 14.62 -8.96
CA SER A 75 0.32 16.02 -8.79
C SER A 75 -0.69 16.20 -7.65
N GLY A 76 -0.91 17.45 -7.23
CA GLY A 76 -1.84 17.81 -6.18
C GLY A 76 -1.50 17.12 -4.85
N VAL A 77 -2.53 16.67 -4.14
CA VAL A 77 -2.42 16.02 -2.82
C VAL A 77 -1.45 14.84 -2.80
N ASP A 78 -1.30 14.10 -3.90
CA ASP A 78 -0.39 12.94 -3.93
C ASP A 78 1.07 13.36 -3.70
N THR A 79 1.45 14.59 -4.09
CA THR A 79 2.80 15.12 -3.86
C THR A 79 3.05 15.55 -2.41
N TRP A 80 2.00 15.63 -1.59
CA TRP A 80 2.06 16.00 -0.18
C TRP A 80 2.15 14.81 0.77
N ARG A 81 2.08 13.57 0.26
CA ARG A 81 2.18 12.35 1.07
C ARG A 81 3.65 11.96 1.25
N CYS A 82 4.04 11.63 2.48
CA CYS A 82 5.43 11.25 2.79
C CYS A 82 5.87 10.04 1.95
N VAL A 83 5.00 9.03 1.82
CA VAL A 83 5.22 7.83 1.01
C VAL A 83 5.49 8.12 -0.47
N SER A 84 4.99 9.22 -1.03
CA SER A 84 5.19 9.55 -2.45
C SER A 84 6.63 9.93 -2.76
N CYS A 85 7.33 10.52 -1.80
CA CYS A 85 8.75 10.90 -1.94
C CYS A 85 9.67 9.83 -1.34
N HIS A 86 9.32 9.31 -0.17
CA HIS A 86 10.22 8.48 0.66
C HIS A 86 9.98 6.97 0.54
N GLY A 87 8.93 6.56 -0.18
CA GLY A 87 8.62 5.17 -0.47
C GLY A 87 7.98 4.41 0.70
N TRP A 88 7.24 3.34 0.39
CA TRP A 88 6.66 2.46 1.41
C TRP A 88 7.68 1.58 2.13
N ASP A 89 8.85 1.42 1.53
CA ASP A 89 10.00 0.71 2.07
C ASP A 89 10.97 1.63 2.83
N TYR A 90 10.62 2.92 2.95
CA TYR A 90 11.37 3.96 3.64
C TYR A 90 12.74 4.29 3.03
N GLN A 91 13.07 3.77 1.85
CA GLN A 91 14.38 3.95 1.22
C GLN A 91 14.35 4.92 0.02
N GLY A 92 13.18 5.39 -0.41
CA GLY A 92 13.04 6.36 -1.49
C GLY A 92 13.76 5.90 -2.76
N LYS A 93 14.60 6.77 -3.33
CA LYS A 93 15.39 6.50 -4.54
C LYS A 93 16.34 5.30 -4.46
N ASP A 94 16.68 4.83 -3.26
CA ASP A 94 17.64 3.74 -3.06
C ASP A 94 16.91 2.38 -2.84
N GLY A 95 15.58 2.41 -2.84
CA GLY A 95 14.72 1.27 -2.53
C GLY A 95 13.78 0.83 -3.66
N ALA A 96 12.55 0.48 -3.28
CA ALA A 96 11.47 0.10 -4.19
C ALA A 96 11.15 1.21 -5.22
N PHE A 97 11.47 2.47 -4.90
CA PHE A 97 11.31 3.61 -5.80
C PHE A 97 12.59 3.96 -6.56
N ALA A 98 13.56 3.05 -6.69
CA ALA A 98 14.81 3.28 -7.42
C ALA A 98 14.65 3.39 -8.94
N ALA A 99 13.52 2.93 -9.50
CA ALA A 99 13.22 3.04 -10.92
C ALA A 99 11.70 3.03 -11.18
N GLY A 100 11.32 3.23 -12.44
CA GLY A 100 9.93 3.13 -12.90
C GLY A 100 9.07 4.34 -12.53
N ALA A 101 7.75 4.17 -12.60
CA ALA A 101 6.78 5.26 -12.46
C ALA A 101 6.76 5.90 -11.06
N ASN A 102 7.32 5.24 -10.05
CA ASN A 102 7.43 5.76 -8.69
C ASN A 102 8.72 6.55 -8.44
N TYR A 103 9.72 6.49 -9.33
CA TYR A 103 11.01 7.14 -9.11
C TYR A 103 10.89 8.67 -9.06
N THR A 104 11.33 9.24 -7.94
CA THR A 104 11.36 10.70 -7.70
C THR A 104 12.79 11.25 -7.53
N GLY A 105 13.77 10.40 -7.24
CA GLY A 105 15.13 10.83 -6.88
C GLY A 105 15.27 11.40 -5.45
N PHE A 106 14.18 11.45 -4.66
CA PHE A 106 14.25 11.86 -3.25
C PHE A 106 14.81 10.74 -2.35
N PRO A 107 15.54 11.08 -1.27
CA PRO A 107 16.08 10.09 -0.35
C PRO A 107 14.96 9.42 0.46
N GLY A 108 15.24 8.22 0.97
CA GLY A 108 14.42 7.58 1.99
C GLY A 108 14.51 8.27 3.37
N VAL A 109 13.77 7.73 4.33
CA VAL A 109 13.82 8.13 5.75
C VAL A 109 14.52 7.10 6.64
N TYR A 110 14.91 5.94 6.11
CA TYR A 110 15.50 4.87 6.91
C TYR A 110 16.75 5.31 7.70
N ASP A 111 17.69 6.01 7.07
CA ASP A 111 18.91 6.46 7.75
C ASP A 111 18.64 7.61 8.76
N ALA A 112 17.55 8.35 8.55
CA ALA A 112 17.13 9.44 9.42
C ALA A 112 16.71 8.96 10.82
N GLN A 113 16.45 7.66 11.01
CA GLN A 113 16.14 7.07 12.32
C GLN A 113 17.25 7.31 13.38
N SER A 114 18.48 7.52 12.91
CA SER A 114 19.65 7.78 13.76
C SER A 114 19.73 9.22 14.28
N LEU A 115 18.92 10.13 13.71
CA LEU A 115 18.92 11.54 14.09
C LEU A 115 18.21 11.76 15.44
N PRO A 116 18.59 12.81 16.20
CA PRO A 116 17.83 13.27 17.35
C PRO A 116 16.39 13.65 16.97
N LEU A 117 15.45 13.48 17.90
CA LEU A 117 14.03 13.81 17.70
C LEU A 117 13.83 15.27 17.25
N GLU A 118 14.56 16.20 17.88
CA GLU A 118 14.51 17.63 17.55
C GLU A 118 15.01 17.93 16.14
N ASP A 119 16.05 17.23 15.66
CA ASP A 119 16.53 17.42 14.29
C ASP A 119 15.51 16.91 13.28
N LEU A 120 14.82 15.81 13.57
CA LEU A 120 13.71 15.33 12.73
C LEU A 120 12.55 16.31 12.71
N LYS A 121 12.14 16.86 13.87
CA LYS A 121 11.10 17.91 13.94
C LYS A 121 11.52 19.16 13.17
N ALA A 122 12.79 19.56 13.23
CA ALA A 122 13.34 20.68 12.47
C ALA A 122 13.32 20.43 10.94
N ILE A 123 13.52 19.19 10.49
CA ILE A 123 13.38 18.82 9.07
C ILE A 123 11.90 18.85 8.65
N LEU A 124 11.00 18.28 9.46
CA LEU A 124 9.56 18.19 9.17
C LEU A 124 8.87 19.57 9.19
N SER A 125 9.36 20.50 10.00
CA SER A 125 8.85 21.88 10.08
C SER A 125 9.53 22.86 9.12
N GLY A 126 10.30 22.35 8.15
CA GLY A 126 10.97 23.17 7.16
C GLY A 126 12.09 24.07 7.67
N GLN A 127 12.52 23.96 8.93
CA GLN A 127 13.64 24.75 9.47
C GLN A 127 14.96 24.43 8.77
N LYS A 128 15.14 23.18 8.33
CA LYS A 128 16.33 22.76 7.55
C LYS A 128 16.14 23.00 6.03
N ASP A 129 14.90 23.01 5.57
CA ASP A 129 14.53 23.25 4.18
C ASP A 129 13.11 23.82 4.09
N PRO A 130 12.93 25.12 3.79
CA PRO A 130 11.61 25.75 3.77
C PRO A 130 10.64 25.15 2.74
N GLN A 131 11.14 24.41 1.74
CA GLN A 131 10.27 23.72 0.77
C GLN A 131 9.74 22.38 1.30
N HIS A 132 10.20 21.92 2.47
CA HIS A 132 9.79 20.71 3.19
C HIS A 132 9.02 21.04 4.48
N ASP A 133 8.26 22.14 4.48
CA ASP A 133 7.54 22.62 5.65
C ASP A 133 6.13 22.02 5.78
N PHE A 134 5.92 21.19 6.79
CA PHE A 134 4.61 20.67 7.19
C PHE A 134 4.02 21.38 8.42
N SER A 135 4.73 22.33 9.04
CA SER A 135 4.31 22.96 10.31
C SER A 135 3.04 23.81 10.18
N ALA A 136 2.71 24.25 8.96
CA ALA A 136 1.44 24.92 8.67
C ALA A 136 0.22 23.97 8.68
N TYR A 137 0.45 22.66 8.63
CA TYR A 137 -0.60 21.64 8.44
C TYR A 137 -0.62 20.57 9.55
N LEU A 138 0.48 20.40 10.27
CA LEU A 138 0.61 19.40 11.32
C LEU A 138 0.85 20.09 12.65
N SER A 139 0.16 19.62 13.70
CA SER A 139 0.42 20.11 15.06
C SER A 139 1.81 19.68 15.54
N ASP A 140 2.33 20.32 16.58
CA ASP A 140 3.62 19.92 17.15
C ASP A 140 3.62 18.45 17.60
N ALA A 141 2.49 17.96 18.13
CA ALA A 141 2.29 16.56 18.48
C ALA A 141 2.31 15.63 17.26
N ASP A 142 1.79 16.06 16.11
CA ASP A 142 1.85 15.27 14.87
C ASP A 142 3.27 15.21 14.29
N LEU A 143 3.99 16.34 14.34
CA LEU A 143 5.40 16.39 13.94
C LEU A 143 6.26 15.50 14.86
N GLU A 144 5.97 15.50 16.15
CA GLU A 144 6.63 14.61 17.11
C GLU A 144 6.29 13.14 16.85
N ALA A 145 5.01 12.79 16.60
CA ALA A 145 4.60 11.44 16.26
C ALA A 145 5.31 10.92 15.00
N LEU A 146 5.40 11.74 13.94
CA LEU A 146 6.19 11.41 12.73
C LEU A 146 7.66 11.19 13.06
N ALA A 147 8.27 12.04 13.88
CA ALA A 147 9.66 11.89 14.28
C ALA A 147 9.88 10.61 15.12
N VAL A 148 8.96 10.26 16.02
CA VAL A 148 8.97 9.00 16.77
C VAL A 148 8.89 7.80 15.81
N PHE A 149 7.97 7.84 14.85
CA PHE A 149 7.84 6.80 13.83
C PHE A 149 9.11 6.63 13.00
N ILE A 150 9.72 7.73 12.54
CA ILE A 150 10.98 7.66 11.78
C ILE A 150 12.10 7.04 12.62
N ARG A 151 12.15 7.29 13.93
CA ARG A 151 13.20 6.73 14.80
C ARG A 151 13.00 5.28 15.18
N GLN A 152 11.75 4.83 15.30
CA GLN A 152 11.42 3.56 15.96
C GLN A 152 10.65 2.58 15.08
N GLY A 153 9.91 3.08 14.08
CA GLY A 153 8.99 2.29 13.26
C GLY A 153 9.52 1.93 11.86
N VAL A 154 10.51 2.65 11.35
CA VAL A 154 11.09 2.34 10.03
C VAL A 154 12.00 1.12 10.13
N ILE A 155 11.71 0.10 9.33
CA ILE A 155 12.51 -1.13 9.28
C ILE A 155 12.85 -1.47 7.83
N ASP A 156 13.95 -2.20 7.65
CA ASP A 156 14.43 -2.57 6.32
C ASP A 156 13.85 -3.92 5.86
N ASP A 157 12.59 -3.90 5.43
CA ASP A 157 11.94 -5.08 4.85
C ASP A 157 12.51 -5.47 3.46
N ASN A 158 13.31 -4.60 2.81
CA ASN A 158 13.97 -4.95 1.54
C ASN A 158 14.94 -6.12 1.67
N ARG A 159 15.47 -6.38 2.87
CA ARG A 159 16.33 -7.54 3.15
C ARG A 159 15.58 -8.86 3.18
N PHE A 160 14.26 -8.80 3.29
CA PHE A 160 13.37 -9.94 3.48
C PHE A 160 12.32 -10.05 2.38
N ILE A 161 12.45 -9.28 1.30
CA ILE A 161 11.59 -9.36 0.12
C ILE A 161 12.48 -9.58 -1.09
N ASP A 162 12.19 -10.62 -1.86
CA ASP A 162 12.85 -10.85 -3.14
C ASP A 162 12.40 -9.74 -4.12
N ARG A 163 13.34 -8.92 -4.60
CA ARG A 163 13.03 -7.73 -5.40
C ARG A 163 12.46 -8.04 -6.79
N ILE A 164 12.51 -9.29 -7.24
CA ILE A 164 12.00 -9.70 -8.56
C ILE A 164 10.58 -10.26 -8.42
N SER A 165 10.39 -11.24 -7.55
CA SER A 165 9.11 -11.91 -7.31
C SER A 165 8.20 -11.16 -6.33
N LEU A 166 8.74 -10.19 -5.60
CA LEU A 166 8.07 -9.43 -4.54
C LEU A 166 7.57 -10.30 -3.37
N LYS A 167 8.08 -11.52 -3.25
CA LYS A 167 7.70 -12.45 -2.19
C LYS A 167 8.61 -12.32 -0.95
N PRO A 168 8.06 -12.54 0.25
CA PRO A 168 8.87 -12.67 1.45
C PRO A 168 9.91 -13.79 1.38
N ILE A 169 11.15 -13.48 1.75
CA ILE A 169 12.24 -14.44 1.94
C ILE A 169 12.10 -15.02 3.34
N GLY A 170 11.96 -16.34 3.44
CA GLY A 170 11.81 -17.02 4.73
C GLY A 170 10.47 -16.80 5.42
N GLY A 171 9.40 -16.51 4.67
CA GLY A 171 8.05 -16.46 5.21
C GLY A 171 7.48 -17.87 5.50
N ASP A 172 6.65 -17.98 6.52
CA ASP A 172 5.90 -19.18 6.87
C ASP A 172 4.42 -19.03 6.47
N LEU A 173 3.99 -19.81 5.48
CA LEU A 173 2.62 -19.76 4.95
C LEU A 173 1.57 -20.19 5.98
N GLN A 174 1.89 -21.16 6.85
CA GLN A 174 0.95 -21.69 7.84
C GLN A 174 0.80 -20.73 9.02
N SER A 175 1.90 -20.12 9.46
CA SER A 175 1.91 -18.99 10.40
C SER A 175 1.03 -17.87 9.84
N GLY A 176 1.30 -17.44 8.60
CA GLY A 176 0.58 -16.37 7.93
C GLY A 176 -0.92 -16.61 7.80
N LYS A 177 -1.31 -17.84 7.42
CA LYS A 177 -2.71 -18.27 7.37
C LYS A 177 -3.40 -18.14 8.72
N THR A 178 -2.75 -18.65 9.78
CA THR A 178 -3.29 -18.65 11.14
C THR A 178 -3.54 -17.22 11.62
N LEU A 179 -2.55 -16.34 11.44
CA LEU A 179 -2.62 -14.94 11.83
C LEU A 179 -3.68 -14.16 11.02
N TYR A 180 -3.76 -14.41 9.71
CA TYR A 180 -4.78 -13.81 8.85
C TYR A 180 -6.20 -14.22 9.26
N GLU A 181 -6.42 -15.51 9.52
CA GLU A 181 -7.72 -16.02 9.96
C GLU A 181 -8.16 -15.43 11.29
N GLN A 182 -7.22 -15.18 12.21
CA GLN A 182 -7.49 -14.59 13.52
C GLN A 182 -7.74 -13.07 13.47
N GLY A 183 -6.97 -12.33 12.67
CA GLY A 183 -6.94 -10.86 12.72
C GLY A 183 -7.62 -10.15 11.55
N CYS A 184 -7.76 -10.80 10.40
CA CYS A 184 -8.05 -10.12 9.13
C CYS A 184 -9.29 -10.67 8.41
N ALA A 185 -9.50 -11.99 8.45
CA ALA A 185 -10.51 -12.67 7.63
C ALA A 185 -11.95 -12.24 7.92
N SER A 186 -12.26 -11.82 9.15
CA SER A 186 -13.59 -11.34 9.54
C SER A 186 -14.03 -10.09 8.77
N CYS A 187 -13.08 -9.27 8.31
CA CYS A 187 -13.34 -8.09 7.51
C CYS A 187 -12.97 -8.28 6.03
N HIS A 188 -11.82 -8.90 5.75
CA HIS A 188 -11.30 -9.05 4.39
C HIS A 188 -11.83 -10.30 3.65
N GLY A 189 -12.53 -11.20 4.34
CA GLY A 189 -12.93 -12.51 3.82
C GLY A 189 -11.79 -13.52 3.88
N SER A 190 -12.12 -14.82 3.88
CA SER A 190 -11.11 -15.89 3.87
C SER A 190 -10.25 -15.91 2.62
N ASP A 191 -10.73 -15.30 1.53
CA ASP A 191 -10.08 -15.18 0.22
C ASP A 191 -9.57 -13.77 -0.09
N GLY A 192 -9.71 -12.81 0.85
CA GLY A 192 -9.24 -11.44 0.67
C GLY A 192 -10.05 -10.58 -0.30
N GLN A 193 -11.25 -11.03 -0.71
CA GLN A 193 -12.06 -10.37 -1.74
C GLN A 193 -13.16 -9.44 -1.18
N THR A 194 -13.47 -9.51 0.11
CA THR A 194 -14.60 -8.76 0.70
C THR A 194 -14.39 -7.24 0.65
N ILE A 195 -13.15 -6.79 0.82
CA ILE A 195 -12.78 -5.37 0.81
C ILE A 195 -11.81 -5.13 -0.35
N THR A 196 -12.12 -4.11 -1.16
CA THR A 196 -11.26 -3.66 -2.26
C THR A 196 -10.69 -2.27 -1.98
N PHE A 197 -9.59 -1.95 -2.66
CA PHE A 197 -8.81 -0.74 -2.39
C PHE A 197 -8.56 0.04 -3.67
N ARG A 198 -8.42 1.37 -3.54
CA ARG A 198 -7.90 2.19 -4.63
C ARG A 198 -6.38 2.11 -4.66
N TYR A 199 -5.83 1.69 -5.79
CA TYR A 199 -4.40 1.57 -6.04
C TYR A 199 -4.10 2.05 -7.46
N GLU A 200 -3.29 3.10 -7.61
CA GLU A 200 -2.85 3.65 -8.90
C GLU A 200 -3.99 3.81 -9.93
N GLY A 201 -5.13 4.37 -9.51
CA GLY A 201 -6.30 4.58 -10.38
C GLY A 201 -7.17 3.34 -10.63
N GLN A 202 -6.86 2.20 -10.02
CA GLN A 202 -7.61 0.96 -10.12
C GLN A 202 -8.22 0.55 -8.78
N THR A 203 -9.26 -0.29 -8.85
CA THR A 203 -9.81 -0.96 -7.67
C THR A 203 -9.23 -2.37 -7.64
N VAL A 204 -8.52 -2.71 -6.57
CA VAL A 204 -7.76 -3.96 -6.45
C VAL A 204 -8.18 -4.75 -5.21
N SER A 205 -8.03 -6.07 -5.24
CA SER A 205 -8.23 -6.93 -4.06
C SER A 205 -7.04 -6.86 -3.11
N LEU A 206 -7.17 -7.50 -1.95
CA LEU A 206 -6.06 -7.62 -1.00
C LEU A 206 -4.90 -8.42 -1.59
N GLY A 207 -5.19 -9.51 -2.29
CA GLY A 207 -4.17 -10.34 -2.96
C GLY A 207 -3.42 -9.55 -4.03
N THR A 208 -4.15 -8.80 -4.87
CA THR A 208 -3.53 -7.93 -5.87
C THR A 208 -2.60 -6.90 -5.23
N LEU A 209 -3.03 -6.25 -4.15
CA LEU A 209 -2.19 -5.29 -3.42
C LEU A 209 -0.94 -5.96 -2.83
N ALA A 210 -1.11 -7.12 -2.21
CA ALA A 210 -0.02 -7.88 -1.59
C ALA A 210 1.04 -8.29 -2.62
N VAL A 211 0.64 -8.62 -3.85
CA VAL A 211 1.57 -8.99 -4.93
C VAL A 211 2.22 -7.76 -5.57
N GLN A 212 1.48 -6.65 -5.74
CA GLN A 212 2.01 -5.47 -6.45
C GLN A 212 2.81 -4.51 -5.56
N ASP A 213 2.48 -4.39 -4.28
CA ASP A 213 3.12 -3.45 -3.35
C ASP A 213 3.25 -4.08 -1.94
N PRO A 214 4.15 -5.06 -1.78
CA PRO A 214 4.33 -5.75 -0.50
C PRO A 214 4.75 -4.81 0.63
N TRP A 215 5.48 -3.73 0.34
CA TRP A 215 5.89 -2.75 1.34
C TRP A 215 4.72 -1.93 1.87
N ARG A 216 3.82 -1.48 0.98
CA ARG A 216 2.57 -0.83 1.40
C ARG A 216 1.71 -1.77 2.24
N PHE A 217 1.62 -3.03 1.82
CA PHE A 217 0.92 -4.06 2.60
C PHE A 217 1.52 -4.19 4.00
N LEU A 218 2.84 -4.34 4.13
CA LEU A 218 3.50 -4.52 5.43
C LEU A 218 3.37 -3.29 6.33
N HIS A 219 3.55 -2.08 5.78
CA HIS A 219 3.34 -0.85 6.54
C HIS A 219 1.93 -0.82 7.15
N ARG A 220 0.90 -1.05 6.32
CA ARG A 220 -0.50 -0.95 6.75
C ARG A 220 -0.94 -2.07 7.66
N THR A 221 -0.42 -3.28 7.48
CA THR A 221 -0.68 -4.40 8.41
C THR A 221 0.00 -4.15 9.76
N ARG A 222 1.20 -3.53 9.76
CA ARG A 222 1.95 -3.26 11.00
C ARG A 222 1.36 -2.12 11.83
N PHE A 223 0.95 -1.03 11.17
CA PHE A 223 0.57 0.22 11.84
C PHE A 223 -0.89 0.67 11.59
N GLY A 224 -1.66 -0.11 10.83
CA GLY A 224 -2.98 0.29 10.35
C GLY A 224 -2.89 1.23 9.15
N THR A 225 -4.05 1.72 8.71
CA THR A 225 -4.17 2.60 7.54
C THR A 225 -4.89 3.88 7.92
N ALA A 226 -4.34 5.02 7.49
CA ALA A 226 -4.94 6.33 7.72
C ALA A 226 -6.38 6.43 7.16
N ARG A 227 -6.69 5.65 6.12
CA ARG A 227 -7.99 5.68 5.43
C ARG A 227 -9.01 4.65 5.95
N ALA A 228 -8.61 3.80 6.88
CA ALA A 228 -9.51 2.86 7.55
C ALA A 228 -9.02 2.64 9.00
N PRO A 229 -9.24 3.62 9.90
CA PRO A 229 -8.70 3.61 11.26
C PRO A 229 -9.21 2.43 12.11
N GLN A 230 -10.29 1.76 11.68
CA GLN A 230 -10.81 0.55 12.30
C GLN A 230 -10.04 -0.73 11.95
N MET A 231 -9.10 -0.69 11.00
CA MET A 231 -8.28 -1.85 10.64
C MET A 231 -7.44 -2.27 11.85
N THR A 232 -7.47 -3.56 12.17
CA THR A 232 -6.62 -4.13 13.23
C THR A 232 -5.14 -3.87 12.95
N ILE A 233 -4.39 -3.50 13.98
CA ILE A 233 -2.98 -3.12 13.90
C ILE A 233 -2.12 -4.27 14.41
N GLY A 234 -1.21 -4.80 13.59
CA GLY A 234 -0.33 -5.90 13.95
C GLY A 234 0.55 -5.61 15.17
N LEU A 235 1.07 -4.38 15.31
CA LEU A 235 1.83 -3.98 16.50
C LEU A 235 1.00 -4.12 17.78
N ASN A 236 -0.27 -3.69 17.76
CA ASN A 236 -1.19 -3.81 18.89
C ASN A 236 -1.57 -5.25 19.21
N LEU A 237 -1.42 -6.17 18.24
CA LEU A 237 -1.56 -7.61 18.44
C LEU A 237 -0.26 -8.26 18.96
N GLY A 238 0.82 -7.50 19.14
CA GLY A 238 2.12 -8.00 19.56
C GLY A 238 2.91 -8.71 18.47
N TRP A 239 2.56 -8.51 17.19
CA TRP A 239 3.23 -9.16 16.08
C TRP A 239 4.64 -8.61 15.86
N SER A 240 5.58 -9.52 15.66
CA SER A 240 6.90 -9.26 15.13
C SER A 240 6.85 -8.88 13.65
N PRO A 241 7.91 -8.24 13.11
CA PRO A 241 8.04 -8.02 11.68
C PRO A 241 7.96 -9.29 10.82
N GLN A 242 8.43 -10.43 11.34
CA GLN A 242 8.38 -11.70 10.62
C GLN A 242 6.93 -12.19 10.46
N GLU A 243 6.12 -12.10 11.51
CA GLU A 243 4.71 -12.49 11.47
C GLU A 243 3.93 -11.64 10.45
N GLY A 244 4.25 -10.34 10.32
CA GLY A 244 3.70 -9.50 9.26
C GLY A 244 4.09 -9.99 7.84
N ARG A 245 5.32 -10.48 7.66
CA ARG A 245 5.80 -11.07 6.39
C ARG A 245 5.15 -12.43 6.10
N ASP A 246 4.89 -13.22 7.12
CA ASP A 246 4.15 -14.48 6.98
C ASP A 246 2.73 -14.20 6.48
N VAL A 247 2.05 -13.20 7.05
CA VAL A 247 0.71 -12.75 6.60
C VAL A 247 0.75 -12.22 5.17
N LEU A 248 1.79 -11.45 4.80
CA LEU A 248 2.00 -11.02 3.42
C LEU A 248 2.12 -12.23 2.47
N LEU A 249 2.94 -13.23 2.83
CA LEU A 249 3.12 -14.44 2.02
C LEU A 249 1.79 -15.18 1.83
N TYR A 250 0.98 -15.28 2.89
CA TYR A 250 -0.35 -15.88 2.79
C TYR A 250 -1.30 -15.06 1.91
N ALA A 251 -1.34 -13.75 2.08
CA ALA A 251 -2.18 -12.86 1.26
C ALA A 251 -1.82 -12.91 -0.23
N GLN A 252 -0.55 -13.13 -0.56
CA GLN A 252 -0.09 -13.34 -1.95
C GLN A 252 -0.57 -14.66 -2.58
N SER A 253 -1.19 -15.57 -1.81
CA SER A 253 -1.80 -16.79 -2.34
C SER A 253 -3.23 -16.61 -2.85
N PHE A 254 -3.86 -15.45 -2.57
CA PHE A 254 -5.22 -15.17 -2.99
C PHE A 254 -5.32 -14.86 -4.48
N ALA A 255 -6.51 -15.06 -5.04
CA ALA A 255 -6.80 -14.69 -6.41
C ALA A 255 -6.62 -13.17 -6.62
N THR A 256 -5.78 -12.82 -7.59
CA THR A 256 -5.39 -11.44 -7.89
C THR A 256 -6.07 -10.89 -9.14
N GLY A 257 -6.66 -11.75 -9.96
CA GLY A 257 -7.14 -11.41 -11.30
C GLY A 257 -6.01 -11.14 -12.30
N LEU A 258 -4.75 -11.33 -11.89
CA LEU A 258 -3.55 -11.22 -12.72
C LEU A 258 -3.04 -12.60 -13.16
N GLU A 259 -3.68 -13.68 -12.70
CA GLU A 259 -3.34 -15.03 -13.12
C GLU A 259 -3.50 -15.15 -14.63
N GLN A 260 -2.46 -15.65 -15.31
CA GLN A 260 -2.59 -15.99 -16.73
C GLN A 260 -3.62 -17.10 -16.88
N PRO A 261 -4.58 -17.00 -17.81
CA PRO A 261 -5.44 -18.12 -18.13
C PRO A 261 -4.56 -19.32 -18.46
N VAL A 262 -4.80 -20.45 -17.79
CA VAL A 262 -4.12 -21.70 -18.13
C VAL A 262 -4.51 -22.01 -19.58
N SER A 263 -3.59 -21.74 -20.50
CA SER A 263 -3.73 -22.24 -21.87
C SER A 263 -3.75 -23.75 -21.76
N PRO A 264 -4.78 -24.45 -22.27
CA PRO A 264 -4.78 -25.91 -22.27
C PRO A 264 -3.46 -26.36 -22.90
N SER A 265 -2.76 -27.27 -22.22
CA SER A 265 -1.62 -27.94 -22.84
C SER A 265 -2.10 -28.56 -24.14
N LEU A 266 -1.27 -28.50 -25.19
CA LEU A 266 -1.52 -29.02 -26.54
C LEU A 266 -1.78 -30.55 -26.60
N GLY A 267 -2.05 -31.22 -25.47
CA GLY A 267 -2.27 -32.66 -25.36
C GLY A 267 -3.72 -33.09 -25.17
N GLU A 268 -4.67 -32.19 -24.91
CA GLU A 268 -6.06 -32.56 -24.60
C GLU A 268 -7.07 -31.83 -25.49
N GLN A 269 -7.04 -32.15 -26.79
CA GLN A 269 -8.18 -31.92 -27.68
C GLN A 269 -8.75 -33.28 -28.11
N PRO A 270 -10.02 -33.59 -27.77
CA PRO A 270 -10.74 -34.70 -28.37
C PRO A 270 -10.77 -34.51 -29.88
N GLY A 271 -10.38 -35.56 -30.62
CA GLY A 271 -10.27 -35.55 -32.07
C GLY A 271 -11.58 -35.16 -32.76
N GLY A 272 -11.68 -33.90 -33.15
CA GLY A 272 -12.77 -33.36 -33.96
C GLY A 272 -12.20 -32.31 -34.90
N SER A 273 -11.58 -32.76 -36.00
CA SER A 273 -11.04 -31.89 -37.03
C SER A 273 -12.19 -31.23 -37.82
N VAL A 274 -12.63 -30.06 -37.39
CA VAL A 274 -13.23 -29.08 -38.30
C VAL A 274 -12.08 -28.26 -38.87
N SER A 275 -11.76 -28.52 -40.13
CA SER A 275 -10.79 -27.74 -40.89
C SER A 275 -11.30 -26.30 -41.05
N GLN A 276 -10.84 -25.38 -40.19
CA GLN A 276 -10.96 -23.95 -40.45
C GLN A 276 -9.98 -23.56 -41.58
N PRO A 277 -10.45 -22.92 -42.66
CA PRO A 277 -9.56 -22.39 -43.68
C PRO A 277 -8.97 -21.07 -43.17
N GLY A 278 -7.87 -21.16 -42.42
CA GLY A 278 -7.21 -19.97 -41.86
C GLY A 278 -5.97 -20.24 -41.02
N GLY A 279 -5.33 -21.41 -41.16
CA GLY A 279 -4.06 -21.68 -40.48
C GLY A 279 -2.92 -20.83 -41.05
N PRO A 280 -1.87 -20.54 -40.26
CA PRO A 280 -0.71 -19.79 -40.73
C PRO A 280 -0.09 -20.44 -41.97
N ALA A 281 0.37 -19.62 -42.90
CA ALA A 281 0.91 -20.01 -44.18
C ALA A 281 2.07 -21.02 -44.05
N ASN A 282 1.90 -22.23 -44.60
CA ASN A 282 2.90 -23.30 -44.53
C ASN A 282 4.00 -23.17 -45.60
N ASN A 283 3.95 -22.14 -46.45
CA ASN A 283 4.98 -21.88 -47.46
C ASN A 283 5.12 -20.39 -47.83
N LEU A 284 6.25 -20.04 -48.44
CA LEU A 284 6.65 -18.66 -48.73
C LEU A 284 5.61 -17.88 -49.57
N ILE A 285 4.97 -18.56 -50.52
CA ILE A 285 3.99 -17.94 -51.44
C ILE A 285 2.71 -17.57 -50.69
N THR A 286 2.21 -18.46 -49.82
CA THR A 286 1.03 -18.17 -48.99
C THR A 286 1.33 -17.11 -47.94
N GLY A 287 2.58 -17.04 -47.44
CA GLY A 287 3.04 -15.96 -46.55
C GLY A 287 3.03 -14.58 -47.22
N ILE A 288 3.53 -14.48 -48.45
CA ILE A 288 3.52 -13.23 -49.22
C ILE A 288 2.09 -12.78 -49.52
N LEU A 289 1.19 -13.70 -49.93
CA LEU A 289 -0.21 -13.36 -50.20
C LEU A 289 -0.96 -12.89 -48.94
N THR A 290 -0.64 -13.47 -47.78
CA THR A 290 -1.22 -13.06 -46.49
C THR A 290 -0.73 -11.66 -46.10
N ALA A 291 0.57 -11.38 -46.28
CA ALA A 291 1.15 -10.07 -46.02
C ALA A 291 0.59 -8.99 -46.96
N LEU A 292 0.43 -9.30 -48.25
CA LEU A 292 -0.19 -8.39 -49.23
C LEU A 292 -1.67 -8.15 -48.94
N GLY A 293 -2.42 -9.18 -48.52
CA GLY A 293 -3.81 -9.04 -48.10
C GLY A 293 -3.97 -8.15 -46.87
N ALA A 294 -3.11 -8.32 -45.86
CA ALA A 294 -3.09 -7.48 -44.67
C ALA A 294 -2.71 -6.02 -44.99
N MET A 295 -1.75 -5.80 -45.90
CA MET A 295 -1.37 -4.47 -46.36
C MET A 295 -2.48 -3.79 -47.18
N ALA A 296 -3.19 -4.54 -48.03
CA ALA A 296 -4.33 -4.00 -48.78
C ALA A 296 -5.49 -3.60 -47.86
N ALA A 297 -5.77 -4.41 -46.83
CA ALA A 297 -6.80 -4.11 -45.84
C ALA A 297 -6.45 -2.87 -44.99
N SER A 298 -5.18 -2.74 -44.55
CA SER A 298 -4.74 -1.58 -43.76
C SER A 298 -4.70 -0.30 -44.57
N LEU A 299 -4.26 -0.35 -45.84
CA LEU A 299 -4.27 0.79 -46.74
C LEU A 299 -5.71 1.22 -47.07
N GLY A 300 -6.61 0.27 -47.33
CA GLY A 300 -8.03 0.54 -47.56
C GLY A 300 -8.68 1.24 -46.37
N PHE A 301 -8.42 0.76 -45.15
CA PHE A 301 -8.91 1.38 -43.92
C PHE A 301 -8.37 2.80 -43.72
N ALA A 302 -7.07 3.01 -43.96
CA ALA A 302 -6.43 4.32 -43.84
C ALA A 302 -7.00 5.35 -44.84
N VAL A 303 -7.29 4.95 -46.08
CA VAL A 303 -7.88 5.83 -47.10
C VAL A 303 -9.32 6.22 -46.73
N VAL A 304 -10.12 5.28 -46.23
CA VAL A 304 -11.49 5.57 -45.76
C VAL A 304 -11.46 6.53 -44.58
N LEU A 305 -10.61 6.27 -43.58
CA LEU A 305 -10.48 7.10 -42.40
C LEU A 305 -9.99 8.52 -42.74
N GLY A 306 -8.99 8.63 -43.63
CA GLY A 306 -8.47 9.92 -44.11
C GLY A 306 -9.54 10.73 -44.85
N SER A 307 -10.31 10.08 -45.73
CA SER A 307 -11.39 10.73 -46.48
C SER A 307 -12.50 11.25 -45.54
N LEU A 308 -12.83 10.48 -44.51
CA LEU A 308 -13.82 10.86 -43.50
C LEU A 308 -13.35 12.07 -42.68
N LEU A 309 -12.08 12.10 -42.25
CA LEU A 309 -11.50 13.23 -41.53
C LEU A 309 -11.47 14.51 -42.36
N VAL A 310 -11.11 14.41 -43.64
CA VAL A 310 -11.14 15.57 -44.57
C VAL A 310 -12.58 16.08 -44.74
N GLY A 311 -13.56 15.17 -44.90
CA GLY A 311 -14.97 15.54 -44.97
C GLY A 311 -15.47 16.29 -43.74
N ILE A 312 -15.10 15.82 -42.54
CA ILE A 312 -15.43 16.48 -41.28
C ILE A 312 -14.80 17.88 -41.21
N LEU A 313 -13.52 18.02 -41.58
CA LEU A 313 -12.84 19.31 -41.60
C LEU A 313 -13.51 20.30 -42.55
N LEU A 314 -13.90 19.87 -43.75
CA LEU A 314 -14.62 20.71 -44.71
C LEU A 314 -15.99 21.16 -44.18
N LEU A 315 -16.73 20.28 -43.49
CA LEU A 315 -18.00 20.61 -42.85
C LEU A 315 -17.83 21.62 -41.71
N VAL A 316 -16.77 21.47 -40.89
CA VAL A 316 -16.44 22.43 -39.83
C VAL A 316 -16.11 23.79 -40.42
N VAL A 317 -15.24 23.84 -41.44
CA VAL A 317 -14.89 25.10 -42.13
C VAL A 317 -16.12 25.75 -42.77
N TRP A 318 -16.97 24.97 -43.43
CA TRP A 318 -18.21 25.47 -44.02
C TRP A 318 -19.16 26.05 -42.96
N SER A 319 -19.37 25.33 -41.85
CA SER A 319 -20.21 25.77 -40.73
C SER A 319 -19.71 27.06 -40.08
N ILE A 320 -18.39 27.21 -39.93
CA ILE A 320 -17.77 28.45 -39.42
C ILE A 320 -17.94 29.60 -40.42
N ARG A 321 -17.82 29.32 -41.73
CA ARG A 321 -17.92 30.34 -42.78
C ARG A 321 -19.35 30.84 -43.00
N ASN A 322 -20.36 30.00 -42.74
CA ASN A 322 -21.78 30.30 -42.92
C ASN A 322 -22.44 30.93 -41.67
N ARG A 323 -21.67 31.20 -40.60
CA ARG A 323 -22.09 31.87 -39.36
C ARG A 323 -21.64 33.35 -39.28
N LYS A 324 -21.25 33.94 -40.41
CA LYS A 324 -21.13 35.39 -40.63
C LYS A 324 -22.22 35.82 -41.60
#